data_AF-A0A818AFC3-F1
#
_entry.id   AF-A0A818AFC3-F1
#
_cell.length_a   1.000
_cell.length_b   1.000
_cell.length_c   1.000
_cell.angle_alpha   90.00
_cell.angle_beta   90.00
_cell.angle_gamma   90.00
#
_symmetry.space_group_name_H-M   'P 1'
#
loop_
_entity.id
_entity.type
_entity.pdbx_description
1 polymer ?
#
loop_
_entity_poly.entity_id
_entity_poly.type
_entity_poly.pdbx_seq_one_letter_code
_entity_poly.pdbx_strand_id
1 'polypeptide(L)'
;MKSALTTTSNNNKSLSEYTKTNEYSKLISVTNSDYSNKKIVARKTSVQPLKRLKLSQTEPFNKVITTVNMETDFDMTQQNNNNKQLTEEFFLQLHPFSDFILIVEGKEIFVDKSVLSSVSKIFQLYFQDQNISSMEIVDVSSHDMIELLQFLYPQFQCTMTYQNVTDLLILAHRFEIHFILTACHTFILLYLSKFNYISTYSNGINLIEQENGLRLAISSIIDTLCIWFREFFYMNDQLVCENLLNKLCQCNISNFISSKIFNDLEEKIKYKIFQARAKHLENQSAPTIADVK
;
A
#
# COMPACT_ATOMS: atom_id res chain seq x y z
N MET A 1 30.22 48.21 46.89
CA MET A 1 30.85 46.94 46.48
C MET A 1 30.14 46.47 45.21
N LYS A 2 30.57 46.94 44.02
CA LYS A 2 31.49 46.28 43.05
C LYS A 2 30.96 44.91 42.60
N SER A 3 30.33 44.84 41.41
CA SER A 3 30.89 44.35 40.12
C SER A 3 30.73 42.82 39.97
N ALA A 4 30.45 42.19 38.83
CA ALA A 4 30.72 42.54 37.44
C ALA A 4 29.86 41.67 36.48
N LEU A 5 29.70 42.16 35.25
CA LEU A 5 29.43 41.38 34.04
C LEU A 5 30.63 40.48 33.68
N THR A 6 30.34 39.33 33.06
CA THR A 6 31.18 38.59 32.06
C THR A 6 30.22 37.67 31.28
N THR A 7 29.86 37.92 30.02
CA THR A 7 30.53 37.66 28.72
C THR A 7 30.87 36.19 28.38
N THR A 8 30.21 35.72 27.31
CA THR A 8 30.69 34.90 26.17
C THR A 8 31.20 33.47 26.37
N SER A 9 30.54 32.50 25.70
CA SER A 9 31.20 31.66 24.68
C SER A 9 30.18 30.99 23.75
N ASN A 10 30.45 31.12 22.45
CA ASN A 10 29.93 30.33 21.34
C ASN A 10 29.95 28.81 21.63
N ASN A 11 29.02 28.07 21.03
CA ASN A 11 29.39 27.01 20.09
C ASN A 11 28.21 26.52 19.24
N ASN A 12 28.42 26.59 17.93
CA ASN A 12 27.71 25.87 16.90
C ASN A 12 27.72 24.35 17.19
N LYS A 13 26.56 23.72 17.09
CA LYS A 13 26.39 22.31 16.65
C LYS A 13 25.21 22.28 15.69
N SER A 14 25.44 22.47 14.39
CA SER A 14 25.70 21.39 13.42
C SER A 14 24.64 20.29 13.44
N LEU A 15 23.60 20.51 12.63
CA LEU A 15 23.07 19.59 11.63
C LEU A 15 23.71 18.19 11.59
N SER A 16 23.17 17.23 12.33
CA SER A 16 23.25 15.79 12.04
C SER A 16 22.39 15.02 13.03
N GLU A 17 21.29 14.41 12.57
CA GLU A 17 20.71 13.15 13.05
C GLU A 17 19.23 13.06 12.66
N TYR A 18 18.96 12.83 11.38
CA TYR A 18 17.74 12.12 10.95
C TYR A 18 18.03 11.43 9.61
N THR A 19 18.80 10.34 9.68
CA THR A 19 18.83 9.32 8.63
C THR A 19 18.61 7.96 9.30
N LYS A 20 17.35 7.66 9.63
CA LYS A 20 16.90 6.27 9.72
C LYS A 20 16.35 5.90 8.35
N THR A 21 17.26 5.51 7.48
CA THR A 21 16.95 4.89 6.19
C THR A 21 16.30 3.52 6.43
N ASN A 22 15.15 3.36 5.82
CA ASN A 22 14.28 2.19 5.77
C ASN A 22 15.06 0.89 5.43
N GLU A 23 14.73 -0.19 6.14
CA GLU A 23 15.29 -1.54 5.96
C GLU A 23 15.08 -2.14 4.56
N TYR A 24 14.29 -1.50 3.69
CA TYR A 24 14.08 -1.88 2.29
C TYR A 24 15.29 -1.64 1.38
N SER A 25 16.28 -0.86 1.82
CA SER A 25 17.52 -0.62 1.06
C SER A 25 18.51 -1.81 1.07
N LYS A 26 18.25 -2.86 1.86
CA LYS A 26 19.07 -4.08 1.90
C LYS A 26 18.77 -5.11 0.80
N LEU A 27 17.69 -4.95 0.05
CA LEU A 27 17.31 -5.90 -1.01
C LEU A 27 17.96 -5.61 -2.38
N ILE A 28 18.77 -4.56 -2.51
CA ILE A 28 19.48 -4.21 -3.76
C ILE A 28 20.95 -4.70 -3.74
N SER A 29 21.45 -5.26 -2.63
CA SER A 29 22.87 -5.61 -2.49
C SER A 29 23.19 -7.10 -2.68
N VAL A 30 22.82 -7.72 -3.80
CA VAL A 30 23.45 -8.98 -4.26
C VAL A 30 23.48 -9.01 -5.78
N THR A 31 24.55 -8.47 -6.37
CA THR A 31 25.24 -8.89 -7.63
C THR A 31 26.03 -7.69 -8.17
N ASN A 32 27.10 -7.31 -7.47
CA ASN A 32 28.10 -6.38 -8.02
C ASN A 32 29.48 -6.85 -7.56
N SER A 33 29.90 -7.99 -8.09
CA SER A 33 31.30 -8.35 -8.22
C SER A 33 31.44 -9.20 -9.47
N ASP A 34 32.43 -8.84 -10.29
CA ASP A 34 32.77 -9.44 -11.57
C ASP A 34 31.96 -8.90 -12.75
N TYR A 35 32.47 -7.85 -13.37
CA TYR A 35 32.85 -7.82 -14.80
C TYR A 35 33.45 -6.44 -15.11
N SER A 36 34.69 -6.24 -14.69
CA SER A 36 35.54 -5.20 -15.28
C SER A 36 36.19 -5.75 -16.56
N ASN A 37 36.28 -4.88 -17.56
CA ASN A 37 36.99 -5.04 -18.85
C ASN A 37 36.25 -5.74 -19.99
N LYS A 38 35.51 -4.94 -20.78
CA LYS A 38 35.59 -5.00 -22.25
C LYS A 38 35.22 -3.67 -22.89
N LYS A 39 36.23 -3.05 -23.52
CA LYS A 39 36.12 -1.93 -24.47
C LYS A 39 35.15 -2.31 -25.59
N ILE A 40 34.10 -1.52 -25.82
CA ILE A 40 33.32 -1.59 -27.06
C ILE A 40 33.23 -0.21 -27.69
N VAL A 41 33.52 -0.24 -29.00
CA VAL A 41 33.73 0.87 -29.93
C VAL A 41 32.40 1.55 -30.25
N ALA A 42 32.34 2.87 -30.08
CA ALA A 42 31.21 3.69 -30.47
C ALA A 42 31.06 3.75 -32.00
N ARG A 43 29.88 3.37 -32.53
CA ARG A 43 29.43 3.75 -33.87
C ARG A 43 28.43 4.89 -33.76
N LYS A 44 28.81 6.05 -34.30
CA LYS A 44 27.92 7.19 -34.53
C LYS A 44 26.91 6.81 -35.63
N THR A 45 25.62 6.86 -35.32
CA THR A 45 24.57 7.00 -36.34
C THR A 45 23.87 8.33 -36.14
N SER A 46 24.00 9.16 -37.17
CA SER A 46 23.37 10.47 -37.34
C SER A 46 21.86 10.30 -37.43
N VAL A 47 21.10 10.95 -36.55
CA VAL A 47 19.65 11.12 -36.69
C VAL A 47 19.34 12.62 -36.75
N GLN A 48 18.60 12.99 -37.80
CA GLN A 48 18.17 14.35 -38.13
C GLN A 48 17.18 14.90 -37.07
N PRO A 49 17.11 16.22 -36.85
CA PRO A 49 16.23 16.81 -35.84
C PRO A 49 14.75 16.79 -36.28
N LEU A 50 13.89 16.13 -35.50
CA LEU A 50 12.44 16.20 -35.63
C LEU A 50 11.92 17.59 -35.19
N LYS A 51 11.09 18.19 -36.05
CA LYS A 51 10.45 19.48 -35.84
C LYS A 51 9.57 19.47 -34.58
N ARG A 52 9.77 20.46 -33.71
CA ARG A 52 8.95 20.78 -32.53
C ARG A 52 7.47 20.87 -32.91
N LEU A 53 6.67 19.91 -32.48
CA LEU A 53 5.23 20.08 -32.30
C LEU A 53 5.01 20.92 -31.04
N LYS A 54 4.24 22.01 -31.17
CA LYS A 54 3.87 22.87 -30.04
C LYS A 54 2.90 22.10 -29.15
N LEU A 55 3.34 21.78 -27.92
CA LEU A 55 2.51 21.21 -26.88
C LEU A 55 1.61 22.33 -26.32
N SER A 56 0.32 22.29 -26.65
CA SER A 56 -0.70 23.08 -25.95
C SER A 56 -0.93 22.46 -24.57
N GLN A 57 -0.64 23.25 -23.54
CA GLN A 57 -1.17 23.23 -22.17
C GLN A 57 -1.71 21.88 -21.67
N THR A 58 -0.89 21.22 -20.85
CA THR A 58 -1.24 20.03 -20.06
C THR A 58 -2.28 20.38 -18.99
N GLU A 59 -3.47 19.81 -19.10
CA GLU A 59 -4.36 19.60 -17.96
C GLU A 59 -3.67 18.66 -16.95
N PRO A 60 -3.78 18.88 -15.64
CA PRO A 60 -3.16 18.02 -14.64
C PRO A 60 -3.82 16.63 -14.65
N PHE A 61 -3.01 15.58 -14.52
CA PHE A 61 -3.36 14.16 -14.38
C PHE A 61 -4.32 13.82 -13.20
N ASN A 62 -4.86 14.81 -12.49
CA ASN A 62 -5.65 14.66 -11.27
C ASN A 62 -7.13 14.29 -11.49
N LYS A 63 -7.50 13.74 -12.64
CA LYS A 63 -8.88 13.32 -12.93
C LYS A 63 -9.01 11.87 -13.36
N VAL A 64 -8.15 11.00 -12.85
CA VAL A 64 -8.48 9.57 -12.74
C VAL A 64 -9.34 9.43 -11.49
N ILE A 65 -10.66 9.53 -11.65
CA ILE A 65 -11.60 9.22 -10.58
C ILE A 65 -11.50 7.70 -10.40
N THR A 66 -10.74 7.26 -9.40
CA THR A 66 -10.86 5.89 -8.89
C THR A 66 -12.25 5.78 -8.29
N THR A 67 -13.18 5.14 -9.02
CA THR A 67 -14.48 4.81 -8.47
C THR A 67 -14.29 3.83 -7.32
N VAL A 68 -14.63 4.27 -6.11
CA VAL A 68 -14.69 3.44 -4.91
C VAL A 68 -16.07 2.80 -4.90
N ASN A 69 -16.20 1.54 -5.37
CA ASN A 69 -17.42 0.76 -5.18
C ASN A 69 -17.27 -0.15 -3.97
N MET A 70 -18.18 -0.02 -3.02
CA MET A 70 -18.28 -0.91 -1.86
C MET A 70 -19.29 -2.04 -2.07
N GLU A 71 -19.77 -2.24 -3.30
CA GLU A 71 -20.67 -3.33 -3.64
C GLU A 71 -19.84 -4.63 -3.78
N THR A 72 -20.19 -5.64 -2.97
CA THR A 72 -19.68 -7.00 -3.16
C THR A 72 -20.44 -7.62 -4.32
N ASP A 73 -19.96 -7.40 -5.54
CA ASP A 73 -20.55 -7.99 -6.73
C ASP A 73 -20.32 -9.51 -6.73
N PHE A 74 -21.35 -10.27 -6.40
CA PHE A 74 -21.42 -11.71 -6.67
C PHE A 74 -22.22 -12.04 -7.95
N ASP A 75 -22.60 -11.04 -8.75
CA ASP A 75 -23.32 -11.25 -10.02
C ASP A 75 -22.76 -10.35 -11.15
N MET A 76 -21.62 -10.74 -11.73
CA MET A 76 -21.12 -10.18 -13.02
C MET A 76 -20.22 -11.18 -13.77
N THR A 77 -20.69 -12.41 -14.02
CA THR A 77 -19.84 -13.51 -14.50
C THR A 77 -19.68 -13.66 -16.03
N GLN A 78 -20.07 -12.68 -16.87
CA GLN A 78 -19.77 -12.78 -18.32
C GLN A 78 -19.12 -11.55 -18.98
N GLN A 79 -19.35 -10.33 -18.47
CA GLN A 79 -18.77 -9.12 -19.08
C GLN A 79 -17.37 -8.77 -18.50
N ASN A 80 -17.11 -9.15 -17.25
CA ASN A 80 -15.88 -8.81 -16.53
C ASN A 80 -14.67 -9.67 -16.98
N ASN A 81 -14.92 -10.93 -17.39
CA ASN A 81 -13.86 -11.85 -17.81
C ASN A 81 -13.18 -11.42 -19.12
N ASN A 82 -13.95 -10.92 -20.09
CA ASN A 82 -13.40 -10.48 -21.39
C ASN A 82 -12.51 -9.23 -21.23
N ASN A 83 -12.93 -8.28 -20.39
CA ASN A 83 -12.12 -7.09 -20.12
C ASN A 83 -10.87 -7.44 -19.27
N LYS A 84 -10.99 -8.34 -18.28
CA LYS A 84 -9.85 -8.77 -17.47
C LYS A 84 -8.78 -9.49 -18.30
N GLN A 85 -9.18 -10.30 -19.27
CA GLN A 85 -8.23 -10.99 -20.15
C GLN A 85 -7.53 -10.04 -21.13
N LEU A 86 -8.28 -9.10 -21.74
CA LEU A 86 -7.73 -8.09 -22.64
C LEU A 86 -6.75 -7.12 -21.95
N THR A 87 -6.92 -6.91 -20.64
CA THR A 87 -6.05 -6.02 -19.86
C THR A 87 -4.77 -6.69 -19.39
N GLU A 88 -4.80 -7.99 -19.07
CA GLU A 88 -3.58 -8.76 -18.75
C GLU A 88 -2.71 -8.92 -20.01
N GLU A 89 -3.32 -9.24 -21.16
CA GLU A 89 -2.62 -9.36 -22.44
C GLU A 89 -1.87 -8.09 -22.86
N PHE A 90 -2.40 -6.90 -22.51
CA PHE A 90 -1.74 -5.63 -22.80
C PHE A 90 -0.33 -5.55 -22.20
N PHE A 91 -0.18 -5.99 -20.95
CA PHE A 91 1.10 -5.91 -20.25
C PHE A 91 2.03 -7.08 -20.55
N LEU A 92 1.50 -8.20 -21.05
CA LEU A 92 2.29 -9.39 -21.37
C LEU A 92 2.83 -9.40 -22.80
N GLN A 93 2.50 -8.38 -23.60
CA GLN A 93 2.99 -8.21 -24.97
C GLN A 93 3.85 -6.95 -25.10
N LEU A 94 4.95 -7.05 -25.85
CA LEU A 94 5.79 -5.90 -26.14
C LEU A 94 5.01 -4.86 -26.96
N HIS A 95 4.80 -3.68 -26.39
CA HIS A 95 4.14 -2.57 -27.07
C HIS A 95 5.16 -1.51 -27.53
N PRO A 96 4.94 -0.80 -28.66
CA PRO A 96 5.85 0.25 -29.15
C PRO A 96 6.19 1.39 -28.18
N PHE A 97 5.42 1.55 -27.11
CA PHE A 97 5.61 2.60 -26.12
C PHE A 97 6.40 2.11 -24.90
N SER A 98 6.46 0.79 -24.68
CA SER A 98 7.14 0.17 -23.57
C SER A 98 8.65 0.32 -23.70
N ASP A 99 9.26 0.97 -22.72
CA ASP A 99 10.70 1.20 -22.64
C ASP A 99 11.34 0.52 -21.40
N PHE A 100 10.56 -0.33 -20.71
CA PHE A 100 11.01 -1.10 -19.55
C PHE A 100 10.25 -2.41 -19.34
N ILE A 101 10.89 -3.36 -18.64
CA ILE A 101 10.34 -4.69 -18.34
C ILE A 101 10.37 -4.93 -16.83
N LEU A 102 9.23 -5.22 -16.21
CA LEU A 102 9.18 -5.77 -14.87
C LEU A 102 9.17 -7.30 -14.99
N ILE A 103 10.06 -7.98 -14.28
CA ILE A 103 10.11 -9.45 -14.21
C ILE A 103 9.49 -9.85 -12.87
N VAL A 104 8.29 -10.42 -12.91
CA VAL A 104 7.51 -10.81 -11.73
C VAL A 104 7.14 -12.27 -11.87
N GLU A 105 7.52 -13.11 -10.89
CA GLU A 105 7.34 -14.58 -10.95
C GLU A 105 7.88 -15.20 -12.26
N GLY A 106 8.99 -14.65 -12.78
CA GLY A 106 9.60 -15.06 -14.04
C GLY A 106 8.82 -14.65 -15.30
N LYS A 107 7.72 -13.90 -15.17
CA LYS A 107 6.97 -13.34 -16.30
C LYS A 107 7.46 -11.93 -16.61
N GLU A 108 7.60 -11.64 -17.90
CA GLU A 108 7.92 -10.30 -18.39
C GLU A 108 6.65 -9.46 -18.53
N ILE A 109 6.64 -8.30 -17.89
CA ILE A 109 5.55 -7.31 -17.89
C ILE A 109 6.11 -6.02 -18.50
N PHE A 110 5.62 -5.65 -19.67
CA PHE A 110 6.08 -4.50 -20.45
C PHE A 110 5.40 -3.22 -19.98
N VAL A 111 6.19 -2.20 -19.62
CA VAL A 111 5.73 -0.95 -19.01
C VAL A 111 6.51 0.26 -19.53
N ASP A 112 6.00 1.46 -19.22
CA ASP A 112 6.61 2.74 -19.58
C ASP A 112 7.23 3.40 -18.34
N LYS A 113 8.54 3.69 -18.40
CA LYS A 113 9.29 4.39 -17.33
C LYS A 113 8.63 5.71 -16.98
N SER A 114 8.13 6.43 -17.98
CA SER A 114 7.52 7.74 -17.80
C SER A 114 6.27 7.69 -16.92
N VAL A 115 5.39 6.70 -17.14
CA VAL A 115 4.19 6.48 -16.34
C VAL A 115 4.58 6.15 -14.90
N LEU A 116 5.42 5.13 -14.71
CA LEU A 116 5.86 4.71 -13.38
C LEU A 116 6.58 5.82 -12.59
N SER A 117 7.50 6.54 -13.24
CA SER A 117 8.23 7.67 -12.62
C SER A 117 7.34 8.82 -12.21
N SER A 118 6.22 9.02 -12.93
CA SER A 118 5.32 10.13 -12.66
C SER A 118 4.49 9.94 -11.38
N VAL A 119 4.31 8.67 -10.97
CA VAL A 119 3.44 8.29 -9.84
C VAL A 119 4.19 7.66 -8.66
N SER A 120 5.44 7.24 -8.84
CA SER A 120 6.25 6.57 -7.82
C SER A 120 7.64 7.19 -7.71
N LYS A 121 7.99 7.63 -6.51
CA LYS A 121 9.33 8.15 -6.23
C LYS A 121 10.40 7.05 -6.32
N ILE A 122 10.04 5.83 -5.91
CA ILE A 122 10.91 4.65 -6.00
C ILE A 122 11.30 4.37 -7.46
N PHE A 123 10.32 4.31 -8.37
CA PHE A 123 10.61 4.12 -9.78
C PHE A 123 11.36 5.30 -10.39
N GLN A 124 11.00 6.54 -10.02
CA GLN A 124 11.74 7.72 -10.47
C GLN A 124 13.23 7.64 -10.11
N LEU A 125 13.56 7.28 -8.86
CA LEU A 125 14.96 7.14 -8.41
C LEU A 125 15.65 5.98 -9.13
N TYR A 126 14.97 4.84 -9.29
CA TYR A 126 15.54 3.69 -9.97
C TYR A 126 15.93 3.98 -11.42
N PHE A 127 15.11 4.76 -12.15
CA PHE A 127 15.37 5.08 -13.55
C PHE A 127 16.38 6.23 -13.76
N GLN A 128 16.74 6.99 -12.73
CA GLN A 128 17.67 8.12 -12.86
C GLN A 128 19.10 7.70 -13.19
N ASP A 129 19.57 6.59 -12.61
CA ASP A 129 21.01 6.25 -12.60
C ASP A 129 21.39 5.08 -13.51
N GLN A 130 20.45 4.56 -14.31
CA GLN A 130 20.56 3.22 -14.87
C GLN A 130 20.18 3.16 -16.36
N ASN A 131 21.10 2.70 -17.23
CA ASN A 131 20.79 2.19 -18.57
C ASN A 131 20.17 0.78 -18.51
N ILE A 132 19.35 0.52 -17.49
CA ILE A 132 18.71 -0.77 -17.28
C ILE A 132 17.40 -0.81 -18.07
N SER A 133 17.16 -1.96 -18.71
CA SER A 133 15.93 -2.26 -19.45
C SER A 133 14.93 -3.11 -18.66
N SER A 134 15.33 -3.71 -17.54
CA SER A 134 14.46 -4.56 -16.72
C SER A 134 14.69 -4.49 -15.21
N MET A 135 13.67 -4.79 -14.41
CA MET A 135 13.76 -4.94 -12.95
C MET A 135 13.06 -6.22 -12.53
N GLU A 136 13.73 -7.04 -11.72
CA GLU A 136 13.07 -8.16 -11.05
C GLU A 136 12.36 -7.68 -9.78
N ILE A 137 11.09 -8.06 -9.65
CA ILE A 137 10.27 -7.78 -8.46
C ILE A 137 9.92 -9.12 -7.82
N VAL A 138 10.46 -9.32 -6.62
CA VAL A 138 10.22 -10.50 -5.78
C VAL A 138 9.08 -10.26 -4.79
N ASP A 139 8.48 -11.35 -4.30
CA ASP A 139 7.43 -11.36 -3.27
C ASP A 139 6.15 -10.61 -3.68
N VAL A 140 5.82 -10.63 -4.97
CA VAL A 140 4.56 -10.11 -5.53
C VAL A 140 4.10 -11.08 -6.60
N SER A 141 2.80 -11.38 -6.64
CA SER A 141 2.27 -12.20 -7.74
C SER A 141 2.19 -11.39 -9.03
N SER A 142 2.31 -12.05 -10.18
CA SER A 142 2.13 -11.34 -11.47
C SER A 142 0.74 -10.71 -11.57
N HIS A 143 -0.26 -11.33 -10.94
CA HIS A 143 -1.63 -10.85 -10.93
C HIS A 143 -1.76 -9.51 -10.21
N ASP A 144 -1.24 -9.40 -8.99
CA ASP A 144 -1.37 -8.20 -8.17
C ASP A 144 -0.56 -7.03 -8.76
N MET A 145 0.60 -7.33 -9.36
CA MET A 145 1.38 -6.32 -10.07
C MET A 145 0.61 -5.77 -11.27
N ILE A 146 0.00 -6.64 -12.08
CA ILE A 146 -0.80 -6.20 -13.22
C ILE A 146 -2.00 -5.39 -12.75
N GLU A 147 -2.68 -5.82 -11.68
CA GLU A 147 -3.79 -5.05 -11.12
C GLU A 147 -3.34 -3.66 -10.67
N LEU A 148 -2.22 -3.53 -9.95
CA LEU A 148 -1.63 -2.23 -9.62
C LEU A 148 -1.39 -1.39 -10.88
N LEU A 149 -0.76 -1.95 -11.91
CA LEU A 149 -0.48 -1.25 -13.16
C LEU A 149 -1.75 -0.76 -13.84
N GLN A 150 -2.83 -1.53 -13.81
CA GLN A 150 -4.11 -1.09 -14.37
C GLN A 150 -4.61 0.20 -13.69
N PHE A 151 -4.39 0.39 -12.38
CA PHE A 151 -4.71 1.65 -11.70
C PHE A 151 -3.80 2.83 -12.11
N LEU A 152 -2.58 2.56 -12.59
CA LEU A 152 -1.64 3.61 -13.02
C LEU A 152 -1.90 4.10 -14.44
N TYR A 153 -2.47 3.23 -15.27
CA TYR A 153 -2.62 3.45 -16.70
C TYR A 153 -4.03 3.96 -17.06
N PRO A 154 -4.17 5.22 -17.53
CA PRO A 154 -5.47 5.88 -17.69
C PRO A 154 -6.45 5.18 -18.64
N GLN A 155 -5.96 4.35 -19.56
CA GLN A 155 -6.81 3.62 -20.50
C GLN A 155 -7.63 2.50 -19.84
N PHE A 156 -7.28 2.10 -18.62
CA PHE A 156 -8.00 1.06 -17.88
C PHE A 156 -8.98 1.68 -16.91
N GLN A 157 -10.17 1.06 -16.83
CA GLN A 157 -11.16 1.37 -15.82
C GLN A 157 -11.02 0.35 -14.70
N CYS A 158 -10.52 0.81 -13.55
CA CYS A 158 -10.31 -0.03 -12.38
C CYS A 158 -11.17 0.43 -11.23
N THR A 159 -11.62 -0.54 -10.45
CA THR A 159 -12.45 -0.33 -9.28
C THR A 159 -11.74 -0.93 -8.08
N MET A 160 -11.62 -0.13 -7.02
CA MET A 160 -11.11 -0.63 -5.74
C MET A 160 -12.22 -1.41 -5.05
N THR A 161 -11.93 -2.63 -4.63
CA THR A 161 -12.86 -3.60 -4.05
C THR A 161 -12.29 -4.20 -2.78
N TYR A 162 -13.11 -4.92 -2.00
CA TYR A 162 -12.62 -5.62 -0.81
C TYR A 162 -11.56 -6.69 -1.15
N GLN A 163 -11.67 -7.29 -2.34
CA GLN A 163 -10.79 -8.35 -2.80
C GLN A 163 -9.38 -7.84 -3.14
N ASN A 164 -9.25 -6.62 -3.67
CA ASN A 164 -7.96 -6.09 -4.13
C ASN A 164 -7.36 -5.01 -3.23
N VAL A 165 -8.14 -4.36 -2.36
CA VAL A 165 -7.66 -3.21 -1.57
C VAL A 165 -6.45 -3.56 -0.69
N THR A 166 -6.38 -4.80 -0.21
CA THR A 166 -5.27 -5.26 0.64
C THR A 166 -3.96 -5.32 -0.14
N ASP A 167 -3.96 -5.95 -1.31
CA ASP A 167 -2.76 -6.09 -2.13
C ASP A 167 -2.35 -4.74 -2.74
N LEU A 168 -3.33 -3.94 -3.18
CA LEU A 168 -3.11 -2.57 -3.63
C LEU A 168 -2.49 -1.69 -2.53
N LEU A 169 -2.95 -1.82 -1.28
CA LEU A 169 -2.39 -1.06 -0.14
C LEU A 169 -0.91 -1.43 0.07
N ILE A 170 -0.59 -2.73 0.09
CA ILE A 170 0.78 -3.22 0.29
C ILE A 170 1.69 -2.75 -0.84
N LEU A 171 1.25 -2.91 -2.10
CA LEU A 171 2.06 -2.52 -3.25
C LEU A 171 2.21 -1.00 -3.38
N ALA A 172 1.14 -0.24 -3.16
CA ALA A 172 1.21 1.22 -3.19
C ALA A 172 2.09 1.77 -2.07
N HIS A 173 2.13 1.12 -0.91
CA HIS A 173 3.09 1.44 0.15
C HIS A 173 4.52 1.16 -0.29
N ARG A 174 4.78 -0.06 -0.79
CA ARG A 174 6.10 -0.54 -1.22
C ARG A 174 6.71 0.34 -2.31
N PHE A 175 5.90 0.78 -3.27
CA PHE A 175 6.34 1.61 -4.40
C PHE A 175 6.08 3.11 -4.19
N GLU A 176 5.63 3.54 -3.01
CA GLU A 176 5.34 4.94 -2.67
C GLU A 176 4.38 5.62 -3.69
N ILE A 177 3.28 4.95 -4.02
CA ILE A 177 2.26 5.45 -4.96
C ILE A 177 1.12 6.11 -4.16
N HIS A 178 1.28 7.40 -3.87
CA HIS A 178 0.43 8.12 -2.92
C HIS A 178 -1.06 8.20 -3.28
N PHE A 179 -1.41 8.31 -4.56
CA PHE A 179 -2.82 8.43 -4.93
C PHE A 179 -3.59 7.13 -4.68
N ILE A 180 -2.97 5.97 -4.92
CA ILE A 180 -3.55 4.66 -4.59
C ILE A 180 -3.63 4.49 -3.08
N LEU A 181 -2.58 4.86 -2.33
CA LEU A 181 -2.61 4.85 -0.86
C LEU A 181 -3.79 5.67 -0.30
N THR A 182 -4.03 6.85 -0.86
CA THR A 182 -5.15 7.72 -0.46
C THR A 182 -6.51 7.07 -0.78
N ALA A 183 -6.61 6.40 -1.92
CA ALA A 183 -7.80 5.64 -2.29
C ALA A 183 -8.04 4.44 -1.34
N CYS A 184 -7.00 3.65 -1.04
CA CYS A 184 -7.06 2.54 -0.07
C CYS A 184 -7.46 3.03 1.32
N HIS A 185 -6.87 4.14 1.80
CA HIS A 185 -7.23 4.79 3.06
C HIS A 185 -8.73 5.13 3.11
N THR A 186 -9.23 5.78 2.06
CA THR A 186 -10.64 6.19 1.96
C THR A 186 -11.57 4.98 1.90
N PHE A 187 -11.23 3.99 1.07
CA PHE A 187 -11.98 2.73 0.96
C PHE A 187 -12.07 2.04 2.33
N ILE A 188 -10.95 1.88 3.03
CA ILE A 188 -10.89 1.15 4.30
C ILE A 188 -11.68 1.87 5.39
N LEU A 189 -11.58 3.21 5.51
CA LEU A 189 -12.39 3.96 6.47
C LEU A 189 -13.90 3.84 6.20
N LEU A 190 -14.29 3.95 4.92
CA LEU A 190 -15.68 3.78 4.51
C LEU A 190 -16.16 2.34 4.74
N TYR A 191 -15.30 1.36 4.51
CA TYR A 191 -15.59 -0.03 4.78
C TYR A 191 -15.81 -0.24 6.29
N LEU A 192 -14.88 0.22 7.15
CA LEU A 192 -14.96 0.08 8.60
C LEU A 192 -16.14 0.83 9.24
N SER A 193 -16.60 1.94 8.66
CA SER A 193 -17.77 2.66 9.18
C SER A 193 -19.05 1.85 9.04
N LYS A 194 -19.10 0.93 8.08
CA LYS A 194 -20.22 0.01 7.82
C LYS A 194 -20.18 -1.27 8.65
N PHE A 195 -19.17 -1.43 9.52
CA PHE A 195 -19.00 -2.62 10.34
C PHE A 195 -19.82 -2.54 11.61
N ASN A 196 -20.89 -3.33 11.71
CA ASN A 196 -21.61 -3.54 12.95
C ASN A 196 -21.28 -4.90 13.55
N TYR A 197 -20.75 -4.89 14.78
CA TYR A 197 -20.41 -6.10 15.50
C TYR A 197 -21.69 -6.74 16.05
N ILE A 198 -21.88 -8.03 15.77
CA ILE A 198 -22.98 -8.81 16.32
C ILE A 198 -22.41 -9.97 17.13
N SER A 199 -22.45 -9.85 18.46
CA SER A 199 -22.27 -11.00 19.35
C SER A 199 -23.52 -11.85 19.32
N THR A 200 -23.47 -13.04 18.70
CA THR A 200 -24.55 -14.03 18.88
C THR A 200 -24.18 -14.97 20.03
N TYR A 201 -24.86 -14.78 21.17
CA TYR A 201 -24.66 -15.58 22.38
C TYR A 201 -25.05 -17.06 22.24
N SER A 202 -25.78 -17.43 21.16
CA SER A 202 -26.33 -18.77 21.01
C SER A 202 -25.35 -19.81 20.46
N ASN A 203 -24.34 -19.42 19.65
CA ASN A 203 -23.42 -20.36 19.00
C ASN A 203 -21.92 -20.01 19.19
N GLY A 204 -21.57 -18.95 19.93
CA GLY A 204 -20.18 -18.52 20.14
C GLY A 204 -19.47 -17.97 18.89
N ILE A 205 -20.16 -17.88 17.76
CA ILE A 205 -19.66 -17.28 16.53
C ILE A 205 -19.91 -15.77 16.61
N ASN A 206 -18.83 -15.00 16.60
CA ASN A 206 -18.93 -13.56 16.43
C ASN A 206 -19.08 -13.27 14.94
N LEU A 207 -20.10 -12.50 14.61
CA LEU A 207 -20.43 -12.11 13.25
C LEU A 207 -20.30 -10.59 13.11
N ILE A 208 -20.03 -10.15 11.90
CA ILE A 208 -20.16 -8.75 11.51
C ILE A 208 -21.21 -8.69 10.42
N GLU A 209 -22.18 -7.80 10.61
CA GLU A 209 -23.20 -7.51 9.61
C GLU A 209 -22.81 -6.26 8.86
N GLN A 210 -22.77 -6.38 7.53
CA GLN A 210 -22.61 -5.28 6.61
C GLN A 210 -23.98 -4.63 6.31
N GLU A 211 -23.98 -3.41 5.76
CA GLU A 211 -25.22 -2.68 5.42
C GLU A 211 -26.16 -3.42 4.46
N ASN A 212 -25.61 -4.31 3.62
CA ASN A 212 -26.38 -5.15 2.70
C ASN A 212 -27.00 -6.39 3.39
N GLY A 213 -26.82 -6.55 4.71
CA GLY A 213 -27.28 -7.71 5.48
C GLY A 213 -26.36 -8.92 5.41
N LEU A 214 -25.23 -8.84 4.70
CA LEU A 214 -24.24 -9.93 4.66
C LEU A 214 -23.59 -10.08 6.03
N ARG A 215 -23.53 -11.32 6.53
CA ARG A 215 -22.87 -11.66 7.79
C ARG A 215 -21.57 -12.39 7.53
N LEU A 216 -20.46 -11.82 7.98
CA LEU A 216 -19.13 -12.41 7.90
C LEU A 216 -18.69 -12.92 9.26
N ALA A 217 -18.02 -14.06 9.28
CA ALA A 217 -17.38 -14.55 10.50
C ALA A 217 -16.19 -13.66 10.85
N ILE A 218 -16.04 -13.27 12.11
CA ILE A 218 -14.89 -12.44 12.51
C ILE A 218 -13.56 -13.14 12.22
N SER A 219 -13.52 -14.46 12.36
CA SER A 219 -12.33 -15.25 12.03
C SER A 219 -11.91 -15.11 10.56
N SER A 220 -12.83 -14.81 9.63
CA SER A 220 -12.50 -14.68 8.20
C SER A 220 -11.96 -13.31 7.81
N ILE A 221 -12.01 -12.32 8.70
CA ILE A 221 -11.58 -10.95 8.41
C ILE A 221 -10.47 -10.46 9.35
N ILE A 222 -10.18 -11.21 10.42
CA ILE A 222 -9.21 -10.78 11.44
C ILE A 222 -7.82 -10.64 10.84
N ASP A 223 -7.46 -11.53 9.91
CA ASP A 223 -6.22 -11.49 9.15
C ASP A 223 -6.13 -10.20 8.33
N THR A 224 -7.20 -9.87 7.59
CA THR A 224 -7.32 -8.64 6.81
C THR A 224 -7.16 -7.39 7.68
N LEU A 225 -7.87 -7.33 8.82
CA LEU A 225 -7.76 -6.21 9.76
C LEU A 225 -6.34 -6.09 10.35
N CYS A 226 -5.69 -7.22 10.62
CA CYS A 226 -4.30 -7.25 11.09
C CYS A 226 -3.31 -6.74 10.04
N ILE A 227 -3.49 -7.13 8.77
CA ILE A 227 -2.69 -6.64 7.64
C ILE A 227 -2.86 -5.13 7.51
N TRP A 228 -4.10 -4.64 7.44
CA TRP A 228 -4.36 -3.21 7.34
C TRP A 228 -3.77 -2.45 8.52
N PHE A 229 -3.93 -2.96 9.75
CA PHE A 229 -3.38 -2.30 10.93
C PHE A 229 -1.86 -2.23 10.86
N ARG A 230 -1.19 -3.31 10.44
CA ARG A 230 0.25 -3.34 10.23
C ARG A 230 0.69 -2.27 9.23
N GLU A 231 0.07 -2.22 8.04
CA GLU A 231 0.46 -1.27 6.99
C GLU A 231 0.28 0.18 7.44
N PHE A 232 -0.89 0.54 7.97
CA PHE A 232 -1.15 1.90 8.45
C PHE A 232 -0.32 2.27 9.69
N PHE A 233 0.06 1.29 10.52
CA PHE A 233 0.97 1.51 11.64
C PHE A 233 2.34 1.96 11.16
N TYR A 234 2.90 1.34 10.11
CA TYR A 234 4.17 1.78 9.53
C TYR A 234 4.07 3.13 8.81
N MET A 235 2.92 3.43 8.23
CA MET A 235 2.64 4.74 7.63
C MET A 235 2.46 5.85 8.67
N ASN A 236 2.35 5.51 9.96
CA ASN A 236 1.97 6.42 11.04
C ASN A 236 0.60 7.08 10.84
N ASP A 237 -0.34 6.38 10.20
CA ASP A 237 -1.71 6.87 10.03
C ASP A 237 -2.53 6.60 11.30
N GLN A 238 -2.55 7.59 12.20
CA GLN A 238 -3.23 7.47 13.48
C GLN A 238 -4.75 7.27 13.32
N LEU A 239 -5.38 7.93 12.35
CA LEU A 239 -6.83 7.88 12.18
C LEU A 239 -7.30 6.47 11.80
N VAL A 240 -6.66 5.86 10.80
CA VAL A 240 -7.03 4.49 10.39
C VAL A 240 -6.63 3.49 11.46
N CYS A 241 -5.47 3.67 12.08
CA CYS A 241 -5.03 2.81 13.18
C CYS A 241 -6.05 2.79 14.32
N GLU A 242 -6.57 3.95 14.74
CA GLU A 242 -7.58 4.03 15.80
C GLU A 242 -8.90 3.35 15.39
N ASN A 243 -9.36 3.55 14.14
CA ASN A 243 -10.55 2.89 13.63
C ASN A 243 -10.39 1.37 13.57
N LEU A 244 -9.24 0.87 13.12
CA LEU A 244 -8.93 -0.55 13.08
C LEU A 244 -8.83 -1.14 14.49
N LEU A 245 -8.14 -0.46 15.41
CA LEU A 245 -8.04 -0.89 16.81
C LEU A 245 -9.42 -0.95 17.48
N ASN A 246 -10.30 0.00 17.19
CA ASN A 246 -11.68 0.00 17.69
C ASN A 246 -12.48 -1.21 17.20
N LYS A 247 -12.19 -1.76 16.02
CA LYS A 247 -12.83 -3.01 15.54
C LYS A 247 -12.13 -4.26 16.09
N LEU A 248 -10.79 -4.28 16.09
CA LEU A 248 -10.00 -5.38 16.60
C LEU A 248 -10.22 -5.62 18.10
N CYS A 249 -10.38 -4.57 18.91
CA CYS A 249 -10.58 -4.70 20.36
C CYS A 249 -11.89 -5.43 20.72
N GLN A 250 -12.90 -5.39 19.83
CA GLN A 250 -14.18 -6.09 20.00
C GLN A 250 -14.09 -7.59 19.66
N CYS A 251 -13.07 -8.03 18.92
CA CYS A 251 -12.91 -9.42 18.48
C CYS A 251 -12.53 -10.35 19.64
N ASN A 252 -13.02 -11.60 19.68
CA ASN A 252 -12.62 -12.55 20.74
C ASN A 252 -11.12 -12.94 20.63
N ILE A 253 -10.47 -13.10 21.79
CA ILE A 253 -9.06 -13.52 21.90
C ILE A 253 -8.80 -14.86 21.19
N SER A 254 -9.76 -15.78 21.21
CA SER A 254 -9.65 -17.06 20.51
C SER A 254 -9.40 -16.90 19.02
N ASN A 255 -10.01 -15.88 18.39
CA ASN A 255 -9.86 -15.61 16.97
C ASN A 255 -8.44 -15.13 16.63
N PHE A 256 -7.83 -14.34 17.52
CA PHE A 256 -6.44 -13.91 17.38
C PHE A 256 -5.47 -15.07 17.49
N ILE A 257 -5.68 -15.96 18.46
CA ILE A 257 -4.81 -17.13 18.68
C ILE A 257 -4.83 -18.06 17.47
N SER A 258 -6.00 -18.23 16.83
CA SER A 258 -6.14 -19.04 15.62
C SER A 258 -5.62 -18.38 14.35
N SER A 259 -5.36 -17.07 14.38
CA SER A 259 -4.93 -16.30 13.20
C SER A 259 -3.44 -16.47 12.96
N LYS A 260 -3.08 -17.04 11.79
CA LYS A 260 -1.67 -17.17 11.38
C LYS A 260 -1.03 -15.79 11.22
N ILE A 261 -1.73 -14.87 10.54
CA ILE A 261 -1.24 -13.51 10.29
C ILE A 261 -0.98 -12.77 11.59
N PHE A 262 -1.88 -12.86 12.58
CA PHE A 262 -1.68 -12.23 13.88
C PHE A 262 -0.44 -12.78 14.59
N ASN A 263 -0.25 -14.10 14.54
CA ASN A 263 0.91 -14.75 15.16
C ASN A 263 2.23 -14.32 14.49
N ASP A 264 2.20 -14.02 13.20
CA ASP A 264 3.35 -13.54 12.42
C ASP A 264 3.62 -12.02 12.58
N LEU A 265 2.74 -11.26 13.26
CA LEU A 265 2.96 -9.83 13.51
C LEU A 265 4.16 -9.58 14.44
N GLU A 266 4.82 -8.43 14.26
CA GLU A 266 5.82 -7.95 15.20
C GLU A 266 5.21 -7.73 16.60
N GLU A 267 6.00 -8.02 17.65
CA GLU A 267 5.57 -7.89 19.05
C GLU A 267 5.06 -6.48 19.40
N LYS A 268 5.64 -5.43 18.81
CA LYS A 268 5.18 -4.04 19.02
C LYS A 268 3.74 -3.81 18.53
N ILE A 269 3.36 -4.47 17.43
CA ILE A 269 2.03 -4.38 16.83
C ILE A 269 1.02 -5.19 17.66
N LYS A 270 1.39 -6.43 18.01
CA LYS A 270 0.59 -7.27 18.93
C LYS A 270 0.32 -6.56 20.25
N TYR A 271 1.35 -5.96 20.85
CA TYR A 271 1.24 -5.19 22.08
C TYR A 271 0.22 -4.05 21.97
N LYS A 272 0.22 -3.31 20.86
CA LYS A 272 -0.75 -2.23 20.62
C LYS A 272 -2.19 -2.75 20.55
N ILE A 273 -2.41 -3.87 19.85
CA ILE A 273 -3.73 -4.53 19.77
C ILE A 273 -4.19 -4.96 21.16
N PHE A 274 -3.32 -5.65 21.92
CA PHE A 274 -3.66 -6.11 23.28
C PHE A 274 -3.91 -4.95 24.25
N GLN A 275 -3.12 -3.87 24.17
CA GLN A 275 -3.33 -2.67 24.98
C GLN A 275 -4.69 -2.03 24.68
N ALA A 276 -5.07 -1.89 23.41
CA ALA A 276 -6.37 -1.34 23.02
C ALA A 276 -7.52 -2.24 23.52
N ARG A 277 -7.36 -3.55 23.45
CA ARG A 277 -8.33 -4.52 23.96
C ARG A 277 -8.48 -4.46 25.48
N ALA A 278 -7.39 -4.41 26.24
CA ALA A 278 -7.44 -4.31 27.70
C ALA A 278 -8.26 -3.07 28.14
N LYS A 279 -7.96 -1.90 27.54
CA LYS A 279 -8.71 -0.66 27.78
C LYS A 279 -10.21 -0.80 27.43
N HIS A 280 -10.52 -1.48 26.32
CA HIS A 280 -11.90 -1.70 25.91
C HIS A 280 -12.69 -2.54 26.93
N LEU A 281 -12.08 -3.62 27.43
CA LEU A 281 -12.69 -4.50 28.44
C LEU A 281 -12.87 -3.80 29.79
N GLU A 282 -11.87 -3.00 30.21
CA GLU A 282 -11.96 -2.18 31.42
C GLU A 282 -13.17 -1.22 31.36
N ASN A 283 -13.33 -0.53 30.22
CA ASN A 283 -14.44 0.40 30.00
C ASN A 283 -15.81 -0.29 29.95
N GLN A 284 -15.89 -1.54 29.51
CA GLN A 284 -17.14 -2.33 29.54
C GLN A 284 -17.49 -2.82 30.95
N SER A 285 -16.48 -3.07 31.78
CA SER A 285 -16.65 -3.59 33.15
C SER A 285 -16.95 -2.50 34.18
N ALA A 286 -16.80 -1.22 33.83
CA ALA A 286 -17.11 -0.12 34.72
C ALA A 286 -18.63 -0.11 35.04
N PRO A 287 -19.04 -0.27 36.31
CA PRO A 287 -20.44 -0.26 36.67
C PRO A 287 -21.03 1.12 36.35
N THR A 288 -22.11 1.14 35.57
CA THR A 288 -22.90 2.35 35.35
C THR A 288 -23.43 2.82 36.71
N ILE A 289 -22.82 3.86 37.29
CA ILE A 289 -23.22 4.47 38.57
C ILE A 289 -24.54 5.27 38.40
N ALA A 290 -25.51 4.73 37.67
CA ALA A 290 -26.76 5.41 37.33
C ALA A 290 -27.96 4.97 38.18
N ASP A 291 -27.91 3.84 38.88
CA ASP A 291 -29.06 3.32 39.66
C ASP A 291 -28.78 3.26 41.17
N VAL A 292 -28.32 4.37 41.75
CA VAL A 292 -28.49 4.62 43.19
C VAL A 292 -29.08 6.02 43.35
N LYS A 293 -30.39 6.13 43.18
CA LYS A 293 -31.23 7.17 43.79
C LYS A 293 -32.69 6.74 43.82
#